data_AF-A0A9R1GCZ0-F1
#
_entry.id   AF-A0A9R1GCZ0-F1
#
_cell.length_a   1.000
_cell.length_b   1.000
_cell.length_c   1.000
_cell.angle_alpha   90.00
_cell.angle_beta   90.00
_cell.angle_gamma   90.00
#
_symmetry.space_group_name_H-M   'P 1'
#
loop_
_entity.id
_entity.type
_entity.pdbx_description
1 polymer ?
#
loop_
_entity_poly.entity_id
_entity_poly.type
_entity_poly.pdbx_seq_one_letter_code
_entity_poly.pdbx_strand_id
1 'polypeptide(L)'
;MGASESLPARQPPQQQRPQWADEITTVSDGRRDAANEDPLLRRIRSLTIAPPLLSGQPAAGSETETSFTDILVRKPSGSSSAASGNLSPNLMFELFAMYREWQEEMAKEISGRQGELENKIETADALAVKLLQRFNYSVSSMRSTSHNLAEVHPLQVEVGELKGRLTEVISNCDALCKRITAEGPESLRTSVEPFTTGILGTGGGSPGPKEQP
;
A
#
# COMPACT_ATOMS: atom_id res chain seq x y z
N MET A 1 -51.28 -11.33 -17.28
CA MET A 1 -49.84 -11.09 -17.46
C MET A 1 -49.16 -11.82 -16.31
N GLY A 2 -48.55 -12.99 -16.46
CA GLY A 2 -47.58 -13.41 -17.46
C GLY A 2 -46.30 -13.72 -16.68
N ALA A 3 -46.11 -15.00 -16.35
CA ALA A 3 -45.14 -15.56 -15.41
C ALA A 3 -43.68 -15.39 -15.84
N SER A 4 -42.73 -15.49 -14.89
CA SER A 4 -41.85 -16.68 -14.78
C SER A 4 -40.76 -16.48 -13.71
N GLU A 5 -40.73 -17.40 -12.77
CA GLU A 5 -39.61 -17.75 -11.90
C GLU A 5 -38.49 -18.42 -12.70
N SER A 6 -37.21 -18.25 -12.32
CA SER A 6 -36.21 -19.33 -12.21
C SER A 6 -34.77 -18.84 -11.90
N LEU A 7 -34.20 -19.42 -10.84
CA LEU A 7 -32.78 -19.80 -10.69
C LEU A 7 -32.77 -21.36 -10.57
N PRO A 8 -31.66 -22.13 -10.59
CA PRO A 8 -30.22 -21.79 -10.70
C PRO A 8 -29.41 -22.67 -11.69
N ALA A 9 -28.16 -22.31 -12.02
CA ALA A 9 -27.16 -23.26 -12.54
C ALA A 9 -25.72 -22.85 -12.19
N ARG A 10 -24.92 -23.85 -11.87
CA ARG A 10 -23.59 -23.87 -11.25
C ARG A 10 -22.55 -24.34 -12.28
N GLN A 11 -21.49 -23.57 -12.56
CA GLN A 11 -20.08 -24.00 -12.79
C GLN A 11 -19.18 -22.86 -13.35
N PRO A 12 -17.84 -22.94 -13.20
CA PRO A 12 -16.97 -21.79 -12.94
C PRO A 12 -16.18 -21.32 -14.18
N PRO A 13 -15.59 -20.11 -14.16
CA PRO A 13 -14.41 -19.80 -14.94
C PRO A 13 -13.14 -19.77 -14.08
N GLN A 14 -12.06 -20.11 -14.76
CA GLN A 14 -10.73 -20.44 -14.29
C GLN A 14 -10.05 -19.38 -13.42
N GLN A 15 -9.26 -19.94 -12.52
CA GLN A 15 -8.09 -19.37 -11.89
C GLN A 15 -7.15 -18.73 -12.93
N GLN A 16 -6.95 -17.41 -12.88
CA GLN A 16 -5.78 -16.75 -13.46
C GLN A 16 -5.20 -15.77 -12.45
N ARG A 17 -3.98 -16.10 -12.00
CA ARG A 17 -3.03 -15.23 -11.32
C ARG A 17 -1.88 -15.00 -12.30
N PRO A 18 -1.06 -13.97 -12.09
CA PRO A 18 -1.13 -12.62 -12.64
C PRO A 18 -0.26 -12.45 -13.90
N GLN A 19 -0.71 -11.63 -14.86
CA GLN A 19 0.08 -11.26 -16.06
C GLN A 19 0.70 -9.86 -15.90
N TRP A 20 1.72 -9.71 -15.08
CA TRP A 20 2.74 -8.66 -15.28
C TRP A 20 4.10 -9.27 -14.96
N ALA A 21 4.50 -10.20 -15.83
CA ALA A 21 5.92 -10.40 -16.08
C ALA A 21 6.44 -9.14 -16.77
N ASP A 22 7.67 -8.75 -16.43
CA ASP A 22 8.40 -7.61 -17.01
C ASP A 22 8.24 -7.54 -18.54
N GLU A 23 7.45 -6.57 -19.01
CA GLU A 23 7.41 -6.19 -20.41
C GLU A 23 8.29 -4.94 -20.57
N ILE A 24 9.53 -5.15 -21.05
CA ILE A 24 10.44 -4.06 -21.36
C ILE A 24 9.92 -3.37 -22.63
N THR A 25 9.16 -2.29 -22.46
CA THR A 25 8.74 -1.42 -23.56
C THR A 25 9.93 -0.63 -24.10
N THR A 26 10.42 -0.99 -25.28
CA THR A 26 11.35 -0.17 -26.06
C THR A 26 10.60 1.04 -26.63
N VAL A 27 11.02 2.26 -26.27
CA VAL A 27 10.45 3.49 -26.84
C VAL A 27 10.95 3.64 -28.27
N SER A 28 10.09 3.33 -29.24
CA SER A 28 10.34 3.60 -30.66
C SER A 28 10.41 5.10 -30.91
N ASP A 29 11.47 5.52 -31.62
CA ASP A 29 11.73 6.87 -32.11
C ASP A 29 10.48 7.44 -32.82
N GLY A 30 9.87 8.45 -32.22
CA GLY A 30 8.63 9.00 -32.73
C GLY A 30 8.26 10.31 -32.08
N ARG A 31 8.58 11.41 -32.79
CA ARG A 31 8.17 12.79 -32.52
C ARG A 31 9.13 13.61 -31.64
N ARG A 32 10.37 13.78 -32.12
CA ARG A 32 11.24 14.90 -31.75
C ARG A 32 10.67 16.20 -32.31
N ASP A 33 9.77 16.83 -31.55
CA ASP A 33 9.45 18.24 -31.76
C ASP A 33 10.73 19.05 -31.54
N ALA A 34 11.14 19.84 -32.53
CA ALA A 34 12.39 20.62 -32.52
C ALA A 34 12.53 21.57 -31.32
N ALA A 35 11.47 21.81 -30.55
CA ALA A 35 11.47 22.60 -29.33
C ALA A 35 12.07 21.89 -28.09
N ASN A 36 12.11 20.55 -28.08
CA ASN A 36 12.57 19.75 -26.93
C ASN A 36 13.87 18.97 -27.22
N GLU A 37 14.67 19.48 -28.15
CA GLU A 37 15.97 18.90 -28.47
C GLU A 37 17.01 19.39 -27.46
N ASP A 38 17.69 18.44 -26.80
CA ASP A 38 18.77 18.73 -25.86
C ASP A 38 19.75 19.74 -26.48
N PRO A 39 20.00 20.89 -25.82
CA PRO A 39 20.91 21.91 -26.32
C PRO A 39 22.31 21.38 -26.68
N LEU A 40 22.77 20.29 -26.05
CA LEU A 40 24.01 19.61 -26.41
C LEU A 40 23.90 18.86 -27.74
N LEU A 41 22.81 18.14 -27.97
CA LEU A 41 22.59 17.42 -29.24
C LEU A 41 22.43 18.38 -30.41
N ARG A 42 21.76 19.52 -30.21
CA ARG A 42 21.68 20.59 -31.21
C ARG A 42 23.07 21.16 -31.53
N ARG A 43 23.89 21.40 -30.51
CA ARG A 43 25.27 21.89 -30.69
C ARG A 43 26.13 20.88 -31.45
N ILE A 44 26.07 19.60 -31.10
CA ILE A 44 26.85 18.54 -31.76
C ILE A 44 26.47 18.44 -33.25
N ARG A 45 25.18 18.50 -33.59
CA ARG A 45 24.75 18.48 -35.00
C ARG A 45 25.10 19.75 -35.78
N SER A 46 25.22 20.89 -35.09
CA SER A 46 25.61 22.17 -35.72
C SER A 46 27.12 22.29 -35.97
N LEU A 47 27.94 21.39 -35.44
CA LEU A 47 29.38 21.39 -35.69
C LEU A 47 29.66 20.83 -37.08
N THR A 48 30.05 21.71 -38.00
CA THR A 48 30.61 21.33 -39.30
C THR A 48 31.89 20.54 -39.07
N ILE A 49 31.90 19.27 -39.48
CA ILE A 49 33.09 18.43 -39.47
C ILE A 49 34.14 19.12 -40.35
N ALA A 50 35.20 19.63 -39.72
CA ALA A 50 36.30 20.23 -40.44
C ALA A 50 36.93 19.15 -41.35
N PRO A 51 37.26 19.48 -42.61
CA PRO A 51 37.93 18.53 -43.49
C PRO A 51 39.20 18.02 -42.80
N PRO A 52 39.51 16.71 -42.94
CA PRO A 52 40.63 16.11 -42.26
C PRO A 52 41.91 16.86 -42.62
N LEU A 53 42.66 17.29 -41.60
CA LEU A 53 43.91 18.05 -41.74
C LEU A 53 45.04 17.23 -42.40
N LEU A 54 44.80 15.95 -42.68
CA LEU A 54 45.72 15.03 -43.34
C LEU A 54 45.47 15.03 -44.85
N SER A 55 45.89 16.10 -45.52
CA SER A 55 46.15 16.04 -46.97
C SER A 55 47.48 15.33 -47.19
N GLY A 56 47.45 14.00 -47.17
CA GLY A 56 48.54 13.11 -47.53
C GLY A 56 48.05 12.10 -48.55
N GLN A 57 47.84 12.58 -49.78
CA GLN A 57 47.29 11.81 -50.90
C GLN A 57 48.34 10.88 -51.53
N PRO A 58 47.95 10.00 -52.48
CA PRO A 58 48.22 10.44 -53.84
C PRO A 58 46.99 10.38 -54.74
N ALA A 59 46.78 11.47 -55.46
CA ALA A 59 46.10 11.42 -56.75
C ALA A 59 47.06 10.76 -57.73
N ALA A 60 46.74 9.55 -58.16
CA ALA A 60 47.02 9.01 -59.49
C ALA A 60 46.40 7.61 -59.51
N GLY A 61 45.36 7.41 -60.31
CA GLY A 61 44.55 6.19 -60.32
C GLY A 61 45.39 4.95 -60.58
N SER A 62 45.34 4.00 -59.66
CA SER A 62 45.91 2.66 -59.84
C SER A 62 45.25 1.71 -58.87
N GLU A 63 44.63 0.68 -59.44
CA GLU A 63 44.03 -0.46 -58.78
C GLU A 63 45.12 -1.23 -58.04
N THR A 64 45.09 -1.26 -56.71
CA THR A 64 45.72 -2.36 -55.95
C THR A 64 45.09 -2.43 -54.57
N GLU A 65 44.25 -3.44 -54.37
CA GLU A 65 43.71 -3.81 -53.07
C GLU A 65 44.87 -4.19 -52.13
N THR A 66 45.35 -3.24 -51.34
CA THR A 66 46.32 -3.53 -50.28
C THR A 66 45.58 -4.23 -49.14
N SER A 67 45.70 -5.56 -49.15
CA SER A 67 45.10 -6.47 -48.18
C SER A 67 45.39 -6.03 -46.75
N PHE A 68 44.34 -5.96 -45.93
CA PHE A 68 44.36 -5.55 -44.52
C PHE A 68 45.37 -6.32 -43.66
N THR A 69 45.71 -7.55 -44.04
CA THR A 69 46.75 -8.36 -43.39
C THR A 69 48.15 -7.78 -43.58
N ASP A 70 48.41 -7.10 -44.69
CA ASP A 70 49.71 -6.48 -44.99
C ASP A 70 49.94 -5.19 -44.18
N ILE A 71 48.84 -4.56 -43.73
CA ILE A 71 48.86 -3.40 -42.83
C ILE A 71 49.13 -3.84 -41.39
N LEU A 72 48.54 -4.96 -40.95
CA LEU A 72 48.72 -5.49 -39.59
C LEU A 72 50.11 -6.09 -39.35
N VAL A 73 50.72 -6.71 -40.36
CA VAL A 73 52.03 -7.38 -40.25
C VAL A 73 53.20 -6.39 -40.43
N ARG A 74 52.92 -5.16 -40.89
CA ARG A 74 53.94 -4.11 -41.00
C ARG A 74 54.27 -3.55 -39.61
N LYS A 75 55.19 -4.24 -38.93
CA LYS A 75 55.92 -3.70 -37.77
C LYS A 75 56.42 -2.30 -38.13
N PRO A 76 56.09 -1.24 -37.38
CA PRO A 76 56.61 0.10 -37.65
C PRO A 76 58.10 0.11 -37.33
N SER A 77 58.91 -0.25 -38.32
CA SER A 77 60.36 -0.07 -38.27
C SER A 77 60.63 1.42 -38.31
N GLY A 78 61.03 1.94 -37.15
CA GLY A 78 61.82 3.16 -36.97
C GLY A 78 61.44 4.33 -37.88
N SER A 79 60.45 5.12 -37.47
CA SER A 79 60.36 6.51 -37.90
C SER A 79 60.25 7.40 -36.67
N SER A 80 61.40 7.80 -36.16
CA SER A 80 61.56 8.94 -35.27
C SER A 80 61.11 10.22 -36.01
N SER A 81 60.40 11.07 -35.28
CA SER A 81 59.98 12.45 -35.63
C SER A 81 58.73 12.60 -36.51
N ALA A 82 57.55 12.46 -35.89
CA ALA A 82 56.48 13.44 -35.99
C ALA A 82 55.46 13.15 -34.88
N ALA A 83 55.40 14.03 -33.88
CA ALA A 83 54.45 14.03 -32.77
C ALA A 83 54.46 12.78 -31.85
N SER A 84 55.63 12.41 -31.35
CA SER A 84 55.69 11.74 -30.05
C SER A 84 55.34 12.77 -28.98
N GLY A 85 54.05 12.90 -28.65
CA GLY A 85 53.61 13.54 -27.42
C GLY A 85 54.07 12.68 -26.25
N ASN A 86 55.36 12.73 -25.96
CA ASN A 86 55.99 11.98 -24.88
C ASN A 86 55.55 12.59 -23.55
N LEU A 87 54.33 12.26 -23.10
CA LEU A 87 53.87 12.59 -21.75
C LEU A 87 54.89 11.99 -20.79
N SER A 88 55.52 12.85 -19.98
CA SER A 88 56.52 12.37 -19.03
C SER A 88 55.85 11.36 -18.09
N PRO A 89 56.48 10.21 -17.81
CA PRO A 89 55.91 9.18 -16.93
C PRO A 89 55.47 9.73 -15.56
N ASN A 90 56.19 10.74 -15.06
CA ASN A 90 55.88 11.44 -13.83
C ASN A 90 54.57 12.23 -13.91
N LEU A 91 54.32 12.96 -15.01
CA LEU A 91 53.07 13.71 -15.22
C LEU A 91 51.87 12.76 -15.33
N MET A 92 52.06 11.61 -15.98
CA MET A 92 51.04 10.55 -16.04
C MET A 92 50.71 10.02 -14.64
N PHE A 93 51.72 9.76 -13.81
CA PHE A 93 51.52 9.29 -12.45
C PHE A 93 50.77 10.32 -11.59
N GLU A 94 51.15 11.59 -11.69
CA GLU A 94 50.49 12.69 -10.98
C GLU A 94 49.03 12.87 -11.41
N LEU A 95 48.73 12.79 -12.72
CA LEU A 95 47.36 12.84 -13.23
C LEU A 95 46.51 11.68 -12.71
N PHE A 96 47.06 10.45 -12.68
CA PHE A 96 46.35 9.30 -12.10
C PHE A 96 46.18 9.41 -10.59
N ALA A 97 47.14 9.99 -9.88
CA ALA A 97 47.02 10.24 -8.44
C ALA A 97 45.89 11.24 -8.16
N MET A 98 45.87 12.37 -8.87
CA MET A 98 44.81 13.37 -8.77
C MET A 98 43.44 12.80 -9.15
N TYR A 99 43.37 11.99 -10.21
CA TYR A 99 42.11 11.33 -10.60
C TYR A 99 41.65 10.30 -9.56
N ARG A 100 42.57 9.54 -8.96
CA ARG A 100 42.26 8.56 -7.91
C ARG A 100 41.74 9.25 -6.66
N GLU A 101 42.39 10.31 -6.22
CA GLU A 101 41.94 11.11 -5.08
C GLU A 101 40.53 11.67 -5.32
N TRP A 102 40.29 12.23 -6.51
CA TRP A 102 38.95 12.66 -6.90
C TRP A 102 37.92 11.51 -6.90
N GLN A 103 38.28 10.34 -7.40
CA GLN A 103 37.40 9.16 -7.36
C GLN A 103 37.07 8.72 -5.92
N GLU A 104 38.06 8.74 -5.02
CA GLU A 104 37.87 8.42 -3.61
C GLU A 104 36.98 9.44 -2.90
N GLU A 105 37.17 10.73 -3.18
CA GLU A 105 36.31 11.80 -2.66
C GLU A 105 34.86 11.66 -3.14
N MET A 106 34.66 11.42 -4.44
CA MET A 106 33.31 11.20 -4.99
C MET A 106 32.65 9.95 -4.40
N ALA A 107 33.40 8.84 -4.24
CA ALA A 107 32.89 7.63 -3.62
C ALA A 107 32.45 7.88 -2.16
N LYS A 108 33.23 8.68 -1.41
CA LYS A 108 32.90 9.09 -0.05
C LYS A 108 31.65 9.95 0.01
N GLU A 109 31.49 10.92 -0.89
CA GLU A 109 30.29 11.76 -0.98
C GLU A 109 29.04 10.91 -1.27
N ILE A 110 29.12 10.03 -2.28
CA ILE A 110 28.01 9.13 -2.66
C ILE A 110 27.64 8.22 -1.48
N SER A 111 28.63 7.63 -0.82
CA SER A 111 28.39 6.73 0.32
C SER A 111 27.74 7.47 1.50
N GLY A 112 28.21 8.70 1.81
CA GLY A 112 27.61 9.54 2.84
C GLY A 112 26.16 9.87 2.53
N ARG A 113 25.88 10.28 1.29
CA ARG A 113 24.53 10.63 0.84
C ARG A 113 23.59 9.42 0.83
N GLN A 114 24.09 8.24 0.45
CA GLN A 114 23.33 6.99 0.54
C GLN A 114 22.97 6.65 1.99
N GLY A 115 23.92 6.76 2.92
CA GLY A 115 23.66 6.49 4.34
C GLY A 115 22.64 7.46 4.96
N GLU A 116 22.68 8.74 4.60
CA GLU A 116 21.66 9.72 5.03
C GLU A 116 20.26 9.39 4.47
N LEU A 117 20.20 8.93 3.22
CA LEU A 117 18.95 8.51 2.58
C LEU A 117 18.37 7.26 3.25
N GLU A 118 19.21 6.27 3.54
CA GLU A 118 18.81 5.03 4.21
C GLU A 118 18.24 5.32 5.60
N ASN A 119 18.90 6.16 6.41
CA ASN A 119 18.39 6.58 7.72
C ASN A 119 17.04 7.32 7.62
N LYS A 120 16.88 8.20 6.63
CA LYS A 120 15.59 8.88 6.39
C LYS A 120 14.49 7.89 6.01
N ILE A 121 14.80 6.90 5.19
CA ILE A 121 13.86 5.85 4.79
C ILE A 121 13.46 5.01 6.00
N GLU A 122 14.42 4.56 6.81
CA GLU A 122 14.16 3.78 8.03
C GLU A 122 13.29 4.57 9.03
N THR A 123 13.61 5.85 9.23
CA THR A 123 12.81 6.73 10.08
C THR A 123 11.38 6.90 9.54
N ALA A 124 11.24 7.10 8.22
CA ALA A 124 9.93 7.25 7.58
C ALA A 124 9.09 5.97 7.71
N ASP A 125 9.69 4.80 7.54
CA ASP A 125 9.02 3.50 7.70
C ASP A 125 8.56 3.28 9.14
N ALA A 126 9.43 3.55 10.12
CA ALA A 126 9.08 3.46 11.54
C ALA A 126 7.93 4.40 11.92
N LEU A 127 7.89 5.61 11.34
CA LEU A 127 6.79 6.55 11.55
C LEU A 127 5.51 6.10 10.85
N ALA A 128 5.58 5.56 9.63
CA ALA A 128 4.44 5.05 8.88
C ALA A 128 3.74 3.91 9.65
N VAL A 129 4.52 2.95 10.19
CA VAL A 129 3.99 1.86 11.02
C VAL A 129 3.29 2.39 12.27
N LYS A 130 3.91 3.35 12.99
CA LYS A 130 3.30 3.96 14.19
C LYS A 130 2.01 4.71 13.87
N LEU A 131 1.97 5.41 12.74
CA LEU A 131 0.78 6.12 12.28
C LEU A 131 -0.36 5.16 11.97
N LEU A 132 -0.06 4.08 11.23
CA LEU A 132 -1.03 3.03 10.91
C LEU A 132 -1.58 2.36 12.18
N GLN A 133 -0.71 2.05 13.15
CA GLN A 133 -1.13 1.46 14.42
C GLN A 133 -2.07 2.39 15.20
N ARG A 134 -1.75 3.68 15.31
CA ARG A 134 -2.64 4.66 15.95
C ARG A 134 -3.97 4.80 15.23
N PHE A 135 -3.95 4.82 13.90
CA PHE A 135 -5.17 4.90 13.11
C PHE A 135 -6.07 3.69 13.33
N ASN A 136 -5.52 2.48 13.28
CA ASN A 136 -6.28 1.24 13.52
C ASN A 136 -6.86 1.17 14.94
N TYR A 137 -6.10 1.62 15.94
CA TYR A 137 -6.61 1.75 17.30
C TYR A 137 -7.77 2.75 17.38
N SER A 138 -7.62 3.93 16.77
CA SER A 138 -8.67 4.95 16.73
C SER A 138 -9.94 4.44 16.05
N VAL A 139 -9.83 3.78 14.90
CA VAL A 139 -10.97 3.17 14.20
C VAL A 139 -11.66 2.10 15.06
N SER A 140 -10.89 1.26 15.75
CA SER A 140 -11.44 0.23 16.63
C SER A 140 -12.17 0.84 17.83
N SER A 141 -11.59 1.88 18.44
CA SER A 141 -12.23 2.64 19.52
C SER A 141 -13.52 3.31 19.06
N MET A 142 -13.50 4.01 17.92
CA MET A 142 -14.69 4.64 17.34
C MET A 142 -15.79 3.62 17.02
N ARG A 143 -15.42 2.45 16.47
CA ARG A 143 -16.37 1.37 16.21
C ARG A 143 -17.03 0.88 17.50
N SER A 144 -16.24 0.71 18.57
CA SER A 144 -16.77 0.35 19.89
C SER A 144 -17.71 1.42 20.42
N THR A 145 -17.33 2.70 20.40
CA THR A 145 -18.22 3.81 20.82
C THR A 145 -19.50 3.85 19.99
N SER A 146 -19.40 3.70 18.67
CA SER A 146 -20.57 3.65 17.79
C SER A 146 -21.51 2.49 18.13
N HIS A 147 -20.97 1.32 18.45
CA HIS A 147 -21.77 0.16 18.86
C HIS A 147 -22.49 0.42 20.18
N ASN A 148 -21.77 0.91 21.20
CA ASN A 148 -22.37 1.25 22.49
C ASN A 148 -23.47 2.32 22.35
N LEU A 149 -23.26 3.34 21.51
CA LEU A 149 -24.27 4.36 21.25
C LEU A 149 -25.50 3.81 20.50
N ALA A 150 -25.32 2.83 19.62
CA ALA A 150 -26.43 2.17 18.95
C ALA A 150 -27.33 1.40 19.95
N GLU A 151 -26.74 0.86 21.04
CA GLU A 151 -27.48 0.17 22.10
C GLU A 151 -28.25 1.11 23.03
N VAL A 152 -27.95 2.41 23.05
CA VAL A 152 -28.65 3.39 23.90
C VAL A 152 -30.12 3.53 23.50
N HIS A 153 -30.43 3.52 22.20
CA HIS A 153 -31.82 3.74 21.74
C HIS A 153 -32.77 2.61 22.16
N PRO A 154 -32.45 1.31 21.95
CA PRO A 154 -33.23 0.20 22.50
C PRO A 154 -33.44 0.32 24.02
N LEU A 155 -32.38 0.57 24.79
CA LEU A 155 -32.48 0.72 26.24
C LEU A 155 -33.39 1.88 26.65
N GLN A 156 -33.33 3.00 25.93
CA GLN A 156 -34.21 4.14 26.17
C GLN A 156 -35.69 3.79 25.96
N VAL A 157 -35.99 2.96 24.96
CA VAL A 157 -37.36 2.47 24.71
C VAL A 157 -37.82 1.56 25.84
N GLU A 158 -37.00 0.59 26.25
CA GLU A 158 -37.33 -0.33 27.36
C GLU A 158 -37.55 0.41 28.68
N VAL A 159 -36.71 1.39 29.01
CA VAL A 159 -36.89 2.25 30.19
C VAL A 159 -38.19 3.06 30.08
N GLY A 160 -38.54 3.53 28.89
CA GLY A 160 -39.80 4.22 28.62
C GLY A 160 -41.03 3.34 28.85
N GLU A 161 -41.01 2.09 28.35
CA GLU A 161 -42.07 1.11 28.54
C GLU A 161 -42.22 0.74 30.03
N LEU A 162 -41.11 0.44 30.70
CA LEU A 162 -41.10 0.09 32.12
C LEU A 162 -41.67 1.22 32.98
N LYS A 163 -41.32 2.48 32.67
CA LYS A 163 -41.92 3.65 33.31
C LYS A 163 -43.43 3.73 33.08
N GLY A 164 -43.89 3.43 31.86
CA GLY A 164 -45.31 3.36 31.53
C GLY A 164 -46.05 2.33 32.38
N ARG A 165 -45.55 1.09 32.42
CA ARG A 165 -46.11 0.00 33.24
C ARG A 165 -46.12 0.33 34.73
N LEU A 166 -45.05 0.95 35.24
CA LEU A 166 -45.00 1.38 36.63
C LEU A 166 -46.06 2.45 36.94
N THR A 167 -46.26 3.41 36.03
CA THR A 167 -47.28 4.45 36.17
C THR A 167 -48.68 3.84 36.20
N GLU A 168 -48.94 2.85 35.34
CA GLU A 168 -50.19 2.10 35.33
C GLU A 168 -50.43 1.36 36.66
N VAL A 169 -49.42 0.65 37.18
CA VAL A 169 -49.50 -0.04 38.47
C VAL A 169 -49.78 0.94 39.61
N ILE A 170 -49.08 2.08 39.66
CA ILE A 170 -49.31 3.12 40.67
C ILE A 170 -50.75 3.67 40.56
N SER A 171 -51.22 3.95 39.35
CA SER A 171 -52.60 4.41 39.13
C SER A 171 -53.63 3.37 39.53
N ASN A 172 -53.37 2.08 39.27
CA ASN A 172 -54.23 0.98 39.69
C ASN A 172 -54.31 0.90 41.22
N CYS A 173 -53.16 0.98 41.89
CA CYS A 173 -53.08 1.05 43.36
C CYS A 173 -53.82 2.27 43.92
N ASP A 174 -53.68 3.45 43.31
CA ASP A 174 -54.41 4.66 43.75
C ASP A 174 -55.93 4.51 43.57
N ALA A 175 -56.38 3.95 42.45
CA ALA A 175 -57.79 3.64 42.21
C ALA A 175 -58.32 2.60 43.21
N LEU A 176 -57.50 1.60 43.56
CA LEU A 176 -57.82 0.61 44.59
C LEU A 176 -57.96 1.27 45.97
N CYS A 177 -57.00 2.11 46.37
CA CYS A 177 -57.05 2.86 47.62
C CYS A 177 -58.32 3.73 47.71
N LYS A 178 -58.66 4.47 46.65
CA LYS A 178 -59.89 5.27 46.57
C LYS A 178 -61.15 4.42 46.74
N ARG A 179 -61.20 3.24 46.12
CA ARG A 179 -62.33 2.31 46.24
C ARG A 179 -62.47 1.77 47.65
N ILE A 180 -61.37 1.39 48.30
CA ILE A 180 -61.37 0.96 49.70
C ILE A 180 -61.88 2.08 50.61
N THR A 181 -61.47 3.33 50.38
CA THR A 181 -61.96 4.48 51.16
C THR A 181 -63.46 4.73 50.97
N ALA A 182 -63.98 4.55 49.75
CA ALA A 182 -65.38 4.84 49.42
C ALA A 182 -66.35 3.72 49.82
N GLU A 183 -66.00 2.47 49.54
CA GLU A 183 -66.91 1.30 49.65
C GLU A 183 -66.56 0.37 50.83
N GLY A 184 -65.38 0.56 51.44
CA GLY A 184 -64.82 -0.35 52.44
C GLY A 184 -64.15 -1.59 51.83
N PRO A 185 -63.34 -2.32 52.61
CA PRO A 185 -62.55 -3.45 52.12
C PRO A 185 -63.37 -4.68 51.72
N GLU A 186 -64.64 -4.76 52.13
CA GLU A 186 -65.52 -5.90 51.85
C GLU A 186 -65.88 -6.02 50.35
N SER A 187 -65.88 -4.91 49.60
CA SER A 187 -66.10 -4.87 48.13
C SER A 187 -65.01 -5.63 47.35
N LEU A 188 -63.80 -5.75 47.90
CA LEU A 188 -62.71 -6.49 47.28
C LEU A 188 -62.79 -8.00 47.51
N ARG A 189 -63.46 -8.44 48.59
CA ARG A 189 -63.57 -9.86 48.93
C ARG A 189 -64.48 -10.64 48.00
N THR A 190 -65.40 -9.96 47.31
CA THR A 190 -66.27 -10.56 46.30
C THR A 190 -65.63 -10.56 44.90
N SER A 191 -64.61 -9.74 44.65
CA SER A 191 -63.97 -9.58 43.33
C SER A 191 -62.72 -10.43 43.11
N VAL A 192 -62.13 -10.98 44.16
CA VAL A 192 -60.97 -11.88 44.05
C VAL A 192 -61.49 -13.30 43.84
N GLU A 193 -61.40 -13.83 42.61
CA GLU A 193 -61.39 -15.27 42.43
C GLU A 193 -60.08 -15.84 42.99
N PRO A 194 -60.12 -16.88 43.84
CA PRO A 194 -58.92 -17.50 44.36
C PRO A 194 -58.16 -18.15 43.20
N PHE A 195 -56.90 -17.74 43.01
CA PHE A 195 -55.97 -18.40 42.09
C PHE A 195 -55.87 -19.89 42.46
N THR A 196 -56.49 -20.77 41.68
CA THR A 196 -56.39 -22.21 41.87
C THR A 196 -55.01 -22.64 41.38
N THR A 197 -54.05 -22.75 42.30
CA THR A 197 -52.76 -23.36 42.06
C THR A 197 -52.98 -24.85 41.75
N GLY A 198 -52.91 -25.21 40.47
CA GLY A 198 -52.86 -26.60 40.02
C GLY A 198 -51.54 -27.26 40.43
N ILE A 199 -51.45 -27.71 41.68
CA ILE A 199 -50.51 -28.76 42.08
C ILE A 199 -51.33 -30.05 42.17
N LEU A 200 -51.32 -30.82 41.09
CA LEU A 200 -51.62 -32.24 41.13
C LEU A 200 -50.41 -32.96 40.54
N GLY A 201 -49.86 -33.87 41.34
CA GLY A 201 -48.52 -34.38 41.21
C GLY A 201 -48.29 -35.36 40.06
N THR A 202 -47.03 -35.35 39.63
CA THR A 202 -46.28 -36.44 39.00
C THR A 202 -44.84 -36.10 39.35
N GLY A 203 -44.14 -36.76 40.27
CA GLY A 203 -44.03 -38.20 40.39
C GLY A 203 -42.68 -38.61 39.82
N GLY A 204 -41.64 -38.63 40.68
CA GLY A 204 -40.47 -39.50 40.58
C GLY A 204 -39.36 -39.14 39.58
N GLY A 205 -38.13 -38.97 40.10
CA GLY A 205 -36.93 -39.07 39.26
C GLY A 205 -35.69 -38.37 39.82
N SER A 206 -35.14 -38.88 40.92
CA SER A 206 -33.76 -38.56 41.34
C SER A 206 -32.75 -39.16 40.33
N PRO A 207 -31.62 -38.48 40.08
CA PRO A 207 -30.35 -39.18 40.30
C PRO A 207 -29.33 -38.31 41.06
N GLY A 208 -28.59 -38.98 41.94
CA GLY A 208 -27.65 -38.40 42.90
C GLY A 208 -26.34 -37.85 42.31
N PRO A 209 -25.46 -37.33 43.19
CA PRO A 209 -24.26 -36.61 42.81
C PRO A 209 -23.15 -37.58 42.41
N LYS A 210 -22.40 -37.25 41.35
CA LYS A 210 -21.07 -37.82 41.10
C LYS A 210 -20.02 -36.74 41.24
N GLU A 211 -19.15 -36.96 42.22
CA GLU A 211 -17.85 -36.32 42.36
C GLU A 211 -16.95 -36.62 41.14
N GLN A 212 -16.32 -35.55 40.64
CA GLN A 212 -14.91 -35.32 40.24
C GLN A 212 -13.91 -36.48 40.10
N PRO A 213 -12.80 -36.33 39.35
CA PRO A 213 -11.86 -35.17 39.34
C PRO A 213 -11.86 -34.29 38.08
#